data_AF-A0AAV2IDB3-F1
#
_entry.id   AF-A0AAV2IDB3-F1
#
_cell.length_a   1.000
_cell.length_b   1.000
_cell.length_c   1.000
_cell.angle_alpha   90.00
_cell.angle_beta   90.00
_cell.angle_gamma   90.00
#
_symmetry.space_group_name_H-M   'P 1'
#
loop_
_entity.id
_entity.type
_entity.pdbx_description
1 polymer ?
#
loop_
_entity_poly.entity_id
_entity_poly.type
_entity_poly.pdbx_seq_one_letter_code
_entity_poly.pdbx_strand_id
1 'polypeptide(L)'
;MSASDTDQDNEPDERFTFFCEMSMQEFAFGVGAIGVNALCLGMMLNIPTLTLHNLMYKVAPKGILQPDTTDQERIGVAKAIIDFWYNKTSTWKPKQRFKCLFDAFATLREYKIAAQLKERFEANQPISLEIFHTFDLGRLGNYVPPAVDADYEEEEAEDEEEGEDGENDDED
;
A
#
# COMPACT_ATOMS: atom_id res chain seq x y z
N MET A 1 7.90 -48.53 22.69
CA MET A 1 7.05 -47.32 22.82
C MET A 1 7.94 -46.25 23.42
N SER A 2 8.18 -45.08 22.86
CA SER A 2 7.93 -44.47 21.55
C SER A 2 9.00 -43.39 21.43
N ALA A 3 9.36 -43.04 20.20
CA ALA A 3 10.41 -42.12 19.84
C ALA A 3 10.32 -40.80 20.62
N SER A 4 11.47 -40.33 21.09
CA SER A 4 11.68 -38.93 21.44
C SER A 4 11.49 -38.09 20.18
N ASP A 5 10.34 -37.44 20.07
CA ASP A 5 10.11 -36.33 19.15
C ASP A 5 11.02 -35.17 19.58
N THR A 6 12.26 -35.22 19.14
CA THR A 6 13.12 -34.05 19.08
C THR A 6 12.57 -33.16 17.98
N ASP A 7 11.85 -32.12 18.41
CA ASP A 7 11.67 -30.88 17.64
C ASP A 7 13.04 -30.44 17.12
N GLN A 8 13.33 -30.77 15.86
CA GLN A 8 14.54 -30.29 15.20
C GLN A 8 14.38 -28.78 15.00
N ASP A 9 15.20 -28.09 15.78
CA ASP A 9 15.53 -26.68 15.72
C ASP A 9 15.62 -26.18 14.26
N ASN A 10 14.82 -25.16 13.97
CA ASN A 10 14.85 -24.43 12.70
C ASN A 10 16.12 -23.59 12.65
N GLU A 11 17.23 -24.16 12.20
CA GLU A 11 18.23 -23.33 11.54
C GLU A 11 17.69 -22.93 10.15
N PRO A 12 17.65 -21.64 9.81
CA PRO A 12 17.31 -21.23 8.46
C PRO A 12 18.40 -21.78 7.53
N ASP A 13 18.01 -22.70 6.64
CA ASP A 13 18.87 -23.21 5.56
C ASP A 13 19.57 -22.01 4.90
N GLU A 14 20.90 -21.95 4.99
CA GLU A 14 21.74 -20.85 4.48
C GLU A 14 21.54 -20.59 2.97
N ARG A 15 20.78 -21.46 2.30
CA ARG A 15 20.45 -21.44 0.88
C ARG A 15 19.05 -20.91 0.57
N PHE A 16 18.28 -20.43 1.53
CA PHE A 16 16.94 -19.93 1.24
C PHE A 16 17.01 -18.60 0.47
N THR A 17 16.86 -18.64 -0.86
CA THR A 17 17.15 -17.48 -1.75
C THR A 17 15.91 -16.66 -2.10
N PHE A 18 14.71 -17.18 -1.90
CA PHE A 18 13.47 -16.46 -2.25
C PHE A 18 13.34 -15.10 -1.54
N PHE A 19 13.80 -15.01 -0.29
CA PHE A 19 13.77 -13.78 0.51
C PHE A 19 15.14 -13.07 0.60
N CYS A 20 16.07 -13.32 -0.32
CA CYS A 20 17.37 -12.62 -0.31
C CYS A 20 17.24 -11.13 -0.68
N GLU A 21 18.30 -10.36 -0.44
CA GLU A 21 18.32 -8.91 -0.71
C GLU A 21 17.98 -8.58 -2.17
N MET A 22 18.57 -9.31 -3.11
CA MET A 22 18.28 -9.14 -4.54
C MET A 22 16.81 -9.38 -4.86
N SER A 23 16.20 -10.43 -4.28
CA SER A 23 14.77 -10.72 -4.44
C SER A 23 13.88 -9.58 -3.94
N MET A 24 14.23 -8.96 -2.80
CA MET A 24 13.46 -7.82 -2.26
C MET A 24 13.64 -6.56 -3.10
N GLN A 25 14.83 -6.36 -3.68
CA GLN A 25 15.06 -5.28 -4.63
C GLN A 25 14.23 -5.47 -5.90
N GLU A 26 14.30 -6.63 -6.56
CA GLU A 26 13.51 -6.92 -7.76
C GLU A 26 12.01 -6.84 -7.49
N PHE A 27 11.59 -7.29 -6.30
CA PHE A 27 10.21 -7.15 -5.85
C PHE A 27 9.78 -5.69 -5.76
N ALA A 28 10.61 -4.82 -5.17
CA ALA A 28 10.31 -3.38 -5.08
C ALA A 28 10.28 -2.70 -6.44
N PHE A 29 11.19 -3.05 -7.35
CA PHE A 29 11.15 -2.57 -8.73
C PHE A 29 9.85 -2.98 -9.44
N GLY A 30 9.48 -4.26 -9.35
CA GLY A 30 8.29 -4.78 -10.01
C GLY A 30 6.98 -4.19 -9.49
N VAL A 31 6.87 -4.04 -8.17
CA VAL A 31 5.70 -3.43 -7.54
C VAL A 31 5.64 -1.92 -7.79
N GLY A 32 6.78 -1.24 -7.69
CA GLY A 32 6.85 0.23 -7.76
C GLY A 32 6.79 0.80 -9.16
N ALA A 33 7.02 -0.01 -10.20
CA ALA A 33 7.08 0.48 -11.58
C ALA A 33 5.77 1.14 -12.06
N ILE A 34 4.61 0.80 -11.48
CA ILE A 34 3.31 1.24 -11.98
C ILE A 34 2.40 1.76 -10.85
N GLY A 35 1.85 2.96 -11.07
CA GLY A 35 0.69 3.46 -10.34
C GLY A 35 0.90 3.62 -8.83
N VAL A 36 -0.05 3.10 -8.07
CA VAL A 36 -0.09 3.10 -6.59
C VAL A 36 0.05 1.70 -6.00
N ASN A 37 0.53 0.75 -6.79
CA ASN A 37 0.57 -0.67 -6.46
C ASN A 37 1.25 -0.94 -5.11
N ALA A 38 2.32 -0.20 -4.82
CA ALA A 38 3.04 -0.26 -3.55
C ALA A 38 2.17 0.06 -2.32
N LEU A 39 1.31 1.08 -2.41
CA LEU A 39 0.39 1.45 -1.33
C LEU A 39 -0.68 0.38 -1.15
N CYS A 40 -1.27 -0.09 -2.25
CA CYS A 40 -2.26 -1.17 -2.22
C CYS A 40 -1.68 -2.44 -1.59
N LEU A 41 -0.49 -2.86 -2.01
CA LEU A 41 0.23 -3.96 -1.41
C LEU A 41 0.49 -3.72 0.08
N GLY A 42 0.97 -2.55 0.46
CA GLY A 42 1.25 -2.21 1.85
C GLY A 42 0.01 -2.33 2.75
N MET A 43 -1.16 -1.90 2.26
CA MET A 43 -2.44 -2.08 2.97
C MET A 43 -2.78 -3.56 3.13
N MET A 44 -2.59 -4.38 2.08
CA MET A 44 -2.87 -5.82 2.15
C MET A 44 -1.88 -6.59 3.03
N LEU A 45 -0.65 -6.08 3.17
CA LEU A 45 0.35 -6.56 4.13
C LEU A 45 0.07 -6.07 5.57
N ASN A 46 -1.09 -5.44 5.80
CA ASN A 46 -1.56 -4.94 7.09
C ASN A 46 -0.60 -3.91 7.72
N ILE A 47 0.05 -3.09 6.90
CA ILE A 47 0.83 -1.95 7.39
C ILE A 47 -0.15 -0.83 7.74
N PRO A 48 -0.08 -0.24 8.96
CA PRO A 48 -0.98 0.83 9.35
C PRO A 48 -0.92 2.02 8.37
N THR A 49 -2.08 2.61 8.06
CA THR A 49 -2.19 3.71 7.08
C THR A 49 -1.28 4.89 7.39
N LEU A 50 -1.18 5.28 8.67
CA LEU A 50 -0.28 6.36 9.09
C LEU A 50 1.20 6.00 8.81
N THR A 51 1.57 4.74 8.98
CA THR A 51 2.91 4.25 8.64
C THR A 51 3.15 4.29 7.14
N LEU A 52 2.19 3.84 6.32
CA LEU A 52 2.28 3.94 4.86
C LEU A 52 2.46 5.39 4.39
N HIS A 53 1.67 6.31 4.96
CA HIS A 53 1.78 7.73 4.69
C HIS A 53 3.18 8.26 5.03
N ASN A 54 3.70 7.92 6.21
CA ASN A 54 5.04 8.36 6.64
C ASN A 54 6.17 7.76 5.79
N LEU A 55 6.04 6.51 5.35
CA LEU A 55 7.01 5.88 4.44
C LEU A 55 6.98 6.55 3.07
N MET A 56 5.78 6.84 2.54
CA MET A 56 5.61 7.55 1.29
C MET A 56 6.20 8.96 1.37
N TYR A 57 5.81 9.74 2.37
CA TYR A 57 6.21 11.14 2.52
C TYR A 57 7.73 11.33 2.63
N LYS A 58 8.45 10.35 3.20
CA LYS A 58 9.91 10.37 3.27
C LYS A 58 10.60 10.28 1.90
N VAL A 59 9.96 9.62 0.94
CA VAL A 59 10.51 9.40 -0.40
C VAL A 59 9.93 10.36 -1.43
N ALA A 60 8.61 10.54 -1.40
CA ALA A 60 7.84 11.40 -2.29
C ALA A 60 6.97 12.35 -1.45
N PRO A 61 7.53 13.47 -0.93
CA PRO A 61 6.82 14.39 -0.04
C PRO A 61 5.55 15.01 -0.66
N LYS A 62 5.50 15.11 -1.99
CA LYS A 62 4.33 15.61 -2.72
C LYS A 62 3.26 14.54 -2.99
N GLY A 63 3.52 13.29 -2.60
CA GLY A 63 2.71 12.12 -2.95
C GLY A 63 3.10 11.50 -4.29
N ILE A 64 2.58 10.29 -4.56
CA ILE A 64 2.92 9.47 -5.74
C ILE A 64 1.94 9.58 -6.92
N LEU A 65 0.89 10.39 -6.74
CA LEU A 65 -0.15 10.65 -7.74
C LEU A 65 0.07 11.97 -8.49
N GLN A 66 1.16 12.66 -8.20
CA GLN A 66 1.44 13.93 -8.86
C GLN A 66 1.91 13.70 -10.30
N PRO A 67 1.60 14.62 -11.24
CA PRO A 67 2.07 14.52 -12.61
C PRO A 67 3.60 14.50 -12.74
N ASP A 68 4.31 15.11 -11.78
CA ASP A 68 5.78 15.17 -11.73
C ASP A 68 6.41 13.99 -10.97
N THR A 69 5.62 13.06 -10.43
CA THR A 69 6.15 11.87 -9.74
C THR A 69 6.90 10.98 -10.72
N THR A 70 8.19 10.81 -10.47
CA THR A 70 9.10 9.97 -11.24
C THR A 70 8.93 8.49 -10.91
N ASP A 71 9.30 7.61 -11.84
CA ASP A 71 9.33 6.15 -11.57
C ASP A 71 10.26 5.80 -10.40
N GLN A 72 11.36 6.54 -10.24
CA GLN A 72 12.29 6.38 -9.12
C GLN A 72 11.63 6.67 -7.77
N GLU A 73 10.76 7.68 -7.68
CA GLU A 73 9.99 7.95 -6.47
C GLU A 73 8.99 6.82 -6.17
N ARG A 74 8.30 6.30 -7.20
CA ARG A 74 7.37 5.17 -7.02
C ARG A 74 8.08 3.91 -6.55
N ILE A 75 9.21 3.58 -7.18
CA ILE A 75 10.07 2.45 -6.80
C ILE A 75 10.65 2.66 -5.40
N GLY A 76 11.07 3.88 -5.06
CA GLY A 76 11.56 4.21 -3.73
C GLY A 76 10.49 4.03 -2.65
N VAL A 77 9.24 4.42 -2.93
CA VAL A 77 8.10 4.19 -2.02
C VAL A 77 7.82 2.68 -1.87
N ALA A 78 7.81 1.94 -2.98
CA ALA A 78 7.67 0.48 -2.95
C ALA A 78 8.74 -0.18 -2.09
N LYS A 79 10.01 0.22 -2.28
CA LYS A 79 11.13 -0.26 -1.49
C LYS A 79 10.95 0.04 0.00
N ALA A 80 10.59 1.28 0.36
CA ALA A 80 10.38 1.66 1.75
C ALA A 80 9.27 0.82 2.43
N ILE A 81 8.19 0.52 1.71
CA ILE A 81 7.07 -0.31 2.18
C ILE A 81 7.48 -1.77 2.35
N ILE A 82 8.15 -2.34 1.33
CA ILE A 82 8.60 -3.74 1.33
C ILE A 82 9.67 -3.95 2.41
N ASP A 83 10.65 -3.06 2.52
CA ASP A 83 11.67 -3.11 3.57
C ASP A 83 11.04 -3.04 4.96
N PHE A 84 10.05 -2.17 5.16
CA PHE A 84 9.34 -2.06 6.43
C PHE A 84 8.66 -3.38 6.80
N TRP A 85 7.89 -3.97 5.87
CA TRP A 85 7.23 -5.26 6.10
C TRP A 85 8.24 -6.39 6.32
N TYR A 86 9.29 -6.46 5.51
CA TYR A 86 10.31 -7.49 5.59
C TYR A 86 11.02 -7.47 6.95
N ASN A 87 11.37 -6.28 7.43
CA ASN A 87 11.97 -6.10 8.76
C ASN A 87 11.00 -6.45 9.89
N LYS A 88 9.72 -6.06 9.78
CA LYS A 88 8.69 -6.38 10.79
C LYS A 88 8.37 -7.87 10.88
N THR A 89 8.57 -8.59 9.80
CA THR A 89 8.34 -10.04 9.72
C THR A 89 9.63 -10.85 9.83
N SER A 90 10.76 -10.22 10.20
CA SER A 90 12.10 -10.85 10.27
C SER A 90 12.14 -12.14 11.11
N THR A 91 11.37 -12.20 12.19
CA THR A 91 11.27 -13.37 13.08
C THR A 91 10.31 -14.46 12.59
N TRP A 92 9.56 -14.22 11.52
CA TRP A 92 8.61 -15.18 10.98
C TRP A 92 9.31 -16.26 10.17
N LYS A 93 8.77 -17.49 10.23
CA LYS A 93 9.22 -18.58 9.36
C LYS A 93 8.97 -18.20 7.89
N PRO A 94 9.84 -18.60 6.94
CA PRO A 94 9.69 -18.26 5.52
C PRO A 94 8.31 -18.63 4.95
N LYS A 95 7.77 -19.81 5.32
CA LYS A 95 6.42 -20.24 4.89
C LYS A 95 5.31 -19.31 5.35
N GLN A 96 5.40 -18.77 6.57
CA GLN A 96 4.42 -17.83 7.10
C GLN A 96 4.52 -16.48 6.39
N ARG A 97 5.74 -15.98 6.18
CA ARG A 97 5.98 -14.74 5.44
C ARG A 97 5.47 -14.85 4.00
N PHE A 98 5.75 -15.97 3.33
CA PHE A 98 5.23 -16.24 2.00
C PHE A 98 3.70 -16.34 1.95
N LYS A 99 3.07 -17.02 2.92
CA LYS A 99 1.62 -17.10 2.98
C LYS A 99 0.98 -15.71 3.04
N CYS A 100 1.52 -14.82 3.89
CA CYS A 100 1.06 -13.42 3.97
C CYS A 100 1.19 -12.69 2.62
N LEU A 101 2.31 -12.87 1.93
CA LEU A 101 2.53 -12.29 0.60
C LEU A 101 1.55 -12.84 -0.44
N PHE A 102 1.35 -14.16 -0.46
CA PHE A 102 0.42 -14.83 -1.37
C PHE A 102 -1.03 -14.36 -1.14
N ASP A 103 -1.47 -14.30 0.11
CA ASP A 103 -2.81 -13.83 0.48
C ASP A 103 -3.04 -12.37 0.06
N ALA A 104 -1.99 -11.52 0.16
CA ALA A 104 -2.04 -10.13 -0.28
C ALA A 104 -2.28 -10.03 -1.79
N PHE A 105 -1.49 -10.74 -2.61
CA PHE A 105 -1.69 -10.77 -4.07
C PHE A 105 -3.02 -11.40 -4.48
N ALA A 106 -3.48 -12.44 -3.77
CA ALA A 106 -4.80 -13.02 -4.01
C ALA A 106 -5.94 -12.02 -3.71
N THR A 107 -5.81 -11.22 -2.65
CA THR A 107 -6.80 -10.19 -2.29
C THR A 107 -6.82 -9.04 -3.30
N LEU A 108 -5.65 -8.70 -3.86
CA LEU A 108 -5.53 -7.76 -4.99
C LEU A 108 -6.02 -8.36 -6.32
N ARG A 109 -6.50 -9.61 -6.32
CA ARG A 109 -6.97 -10.37 -7.51
C ARG A 109 -5.88 -10.63 -8.55
N GLU A 110 -4.62 -10.57 -8.13
CA GLU A 110 -3.45 -10.83 -8.95
C GLU A 110 -3.04 -12.29 -8.89
N TYR A 111 -3.97 -13.17 -9.25
CA TYR A 111 -3.81 -14.62 -9.10
C TYR A 111 -2.65 -15.19 -9.93
N LYS A 112 -2.34 -14.58 -11.08
CA LYS A 112 -1.21 -14.98 -11.93
C LYS A 112 0.12 -14.73 -11.24
N ILE A 113 0.28 -13.54 -10.65
CA ILE A 113 1.48 -13.16 -9.89
C ILE A 113 1.60 -14.03 -8.65
N ALA A 114 0.50 -14.24 -7.91
CA ALA A 114 0.47 -15.10 -6.73
C ALA A 114 0.91 -16.54 -7.07
N ALA A 115 0.44 -17.09 -8.20
CA ALA A 115 0.83 -18.42 -8.67
C ALA A 115 2.33 -18.49 -9.03
N GLN A 116 2.84 -17.52 -9.78
CA GLN A 116 4.27 -17.45 -10.12
C GLN A 116 5.18 -17.31 -8.89
N LEU A 117 4.78 -16.47 -7.93
CA LEU A 117 5.48 -16.34 -6.65
C LEU A 117 5.47 -17.66 -5.87
N LYS A 118 4.35 -18.41 -5.91
CA LYS A 118 4.24 -19.73 -5.29
C LYS A 118 5.19 -20.74 -5.91
N GLU A 119 5.22 -20.82 -7.25
CA GLU A 119 6.15 -21.71 -7.96
C GLU A 119 7.61 -21.39 -7.61
N ARG A 120 7.99 -20.11 -7.60
CA ARG A 120 9.33 -19.66 -7.20
C ARG A 120 9.64 -19.99 -5.74
N PHE A 121 8.68 -19.82 -4.83
CA PHE A 121 8.86 -20.13 -3.41
C PHE A 121 9.06 -21.63 -3.18
N GLU A 122 8.25 -22.47 -3.82
CA GLU A 122 8.36 -23.94 -3.75
C GLU A 122 9.68 -24.44 -4.35
N ALA A 123 10.18 -23.78 -5.40
CA ALA A 123 11.48 -24.04 -6.00
C ALA A 123 12.67 -23.41 -5.24
N ASN A 124 12.41 -22.64 -4.17
CA ASN A 124 13.40 -21.83 -3.45
C ASN A 124 14.29 -20.99 -4.41
N GLN A 125 13.65 -20.32 -5.36
CA GLN A 125 14.30 -19.45 -6.33
C GLN A 125 14.12 -17.97 -5.94
N PRO A 126 15.06 -17.09 -6.32
CA PRO A 126 14.89 -15.65 -6.13
C PRO A 126 13.62 -15.13 -6.83
N ILE A 127 13.04 -14.08 -6.27
CA ILE A 127 11.99 -13.32 -6.96
C ILE A 127 12.63 -12.57 -8.11
N SER A 128 12.04 -12.69 -9.31
CA SER A 128 12.48 -11.96 -10.49
C SER A 128 11.50 -10.86 -10.90
N LEU A 129 12.03 -9.75 -11.43
CA LEU A 129 11.26 -8.60 -11.92
C LEU A 129 10.21 -9.01 -12.98
N GLU A 130 10.52 -10.01 -13.80
CA GLU A 130 9.65 -10.50 -14.86
C GLU A 130 8.27 -10.98 -14.34
N ILE A 131 8.15 -11.36 -13.07
CA ILE A 131 6.88 -11.76 -12.46
C ILE A 131 5.87 -10.62 -12.49
N PHE A 132 6.35 -9.37 -12.42
CA PHE A 132 5.52 -8.18 -12.27
C PHE A 132 5.24 -7.45 -13.59
N HIS A 133 5.61 -8.01 -14.74
CA HIS A 133 5.42 -7.34 -16.04
C HIS A 133 3.94 -7.03 -16.38
N THR A 134 3.00 -7.79 -15.81
CA THR A 134 1.54 -7.54 -15.94
C THR A 134 0.93 -6.87 -14.72
N PHE A 135 1.73 -6.49 -13.72
CA PHE A 135 1.21 -6.00 -12.46
C PHE A 135 0.77 -4.53 -12.58
N ASP A 136 -0.52 -4.34 -12.87
CA ASP A 136 -1.15 -3.03 -12.97
C ASP A 136 -2.51 -3.11 -12.27
N LEU A 137 -2.60 -2.61 -11.03
CA LEU A 137 -3.88 -2.51 -10.30
C LEU A 137 -4.77 -1.38 -10.84
N GLY A 138 -4.52 -0.98 -12.08
CA GLY A 138 -4.88 0.30 -12.63
C GLY A 138 -3.94 1.38 -12.11
N ARG A 139 -3.50 2.26 -13.02
CA ARG A 139 -3.63 3.68 -12.71
C ARG A 139 -5.04 3.82 -12.16
N LEU A 140 -5.20 4.24 -10.90
CA LEU A 140 -6.48 4.77 -10.44
C LEU A 140 -6.99 5.59 -11.62
N GLY A 141 -8.03 5.12 -12.33
CA GLY A 141 -8.61 5.88 -13.43
C GLY A 141 -8.96 7.26 -12.87
N ASN A 142 -9.22 8.26 -13.72
CA ASN A 142 -9.69 9.57 -13.23
C ASN A 142 -10.73 9.33 -12.13
N TYR A 143 -10.34 9.57 -10.87
CA TYR A 143 -11.23 9.39 -9.75
C TYR A 143 -12.21 10.53 -9.89
N VAL A 144 -13.32 10.25 -10.55
CA VAL A 144 -14.51 11.07 -10.52
C VAL A 144 -15.21 10.60 -9.24
N PRO A 145 -15.21 11.40 -8.16
CA PRO A 145 -16.11 11.13 -7.06
C PRO A 145 -17.52 10.98 -7.67
N PRO A 146 -18.40 10.09 -7.18
CA PRO A 146 -19.80 10.23 -7.53
C PRO A 146 -20.16 11.69 -7.28
N ALA A 147 -20.68 12.38 -8.31
CA ALA A 147 -21.37 13.63 -8.10
C ALA A 147 -22.50 13.26 -7.15
N VAL A 148 -22.25 13.46 -5.86
CA VAL A 148 -23.33 13.63 -4.93
C VAL A 148 -23.87 14.97 -5.41
N ASP A 149 -24.95 14.91 -6.20
CA ASP A 149 -25.86 16.02 -6.31
C ASP A 149 -26.24 16.29 -4.86
N ALA A 150 -25.50 17.22 -4.26
CA ALA A 150 -25.85 17.77 -2.99
C ALA A 150 -27.08 18.61 -3.33
N ASP A 151 -28.24 17.96 -3.30
CA ASP A 151 -29.50 18.59 -2.93
C ASP A 151 -29.27 19.18 -1.53
N TYR A 152 -28.50 20.26 -1.47
CA TYR A 152 -28.69 21.28 -0.46
C TYR A 152 -30.04 21.88 -0.83
N GLU A 153 -31.09 21.29 -0.28
CA GLU A 153 -32.31 22.06 -0.03
C GLU A 153 -31.86 23.31 0.72
N GLU A 154 -32.00 24.41 -0.01
CA GLU A 154 -31.83 25.79 0.40
C GLU A 154 -32.88 26.03 1.50
N GLU A 155 -32.58 25.64 2.74
CA GLU A 155 -33.27 26.22 3.89
C GLU A 155 -32.81 27.67 3.97
N GLU A 156 -33.57 28.53 3.30
CA GLU A 156 -33.55 29.98 3.51
C GLU A 156 -33.66 30.22 5.03
N ALA A 157 -32.56 30.63 5.63
CA ALA A 157 -32.58 31.28 6.92
C ALA A 157 -33.31 32.60 6.74
N GLU A 158 -34.56 32.66 7.22
CA GLU A 158 -35.29 33.90 7.42
C GLU A 158 -34.44 34.82 8.31
N ASP A 159 -33.86 35.87 7.70
CA ASP A 159 -33.33 37.02 8.42
C ASP A 159 -34.55 37.73 9.05
N GLU A 160 -34.75 37.51 10.36
CA GLU A 160 -35.61 38.37 11.16
C GLU A 160 -34.93 39.75 11.24
N GLU A 161 -35.40 40.70 10.43
CA GLU A 161 -35.08 42.12 10.59
C GLU A 161 -35.53 42.58 11.99
N GLU A 162 -34.57 42.74 12.90
CA GLU A 162 -34.76 43.52 14.12
C GLU A 162 -35.06 44.98 13.73
N GLY A 163 -36.21 45.46 14.21
CA GLY A 163 -36.73 46.78 13.90
C GLY A 163 -35.80 47.93 14.27
N GLU A 164 -35.68 48.88 13.35
CA GLU A 164 -35.22 50.23 13.62
C GLU A 164 -36.23 50.93 14.56
N ASP A 165 -35.92 50.97 15.85
CA ASP A 165 -36.40 52.03 16.72
C ASP A 165 -35.59 53.29 16.43
N GLY A 166 -36.28 54.30 15.87
CA GLY A 166 -35.73 55.60 15.56
C GLY A 166 -35.54 56.49 16.78
N GLU A 167 -34.56 57.39 16.68
CA GLU A 167 -34.63 58.75 17.19
C GLU A 167 -33.49 59.54 16.51
N ASN A 168 -33.86 60.37 15.53
CA ASN A 168 -33.01 61.46 15.05
C ASN A 168 -33.24 62.65 15.98
N ASP A 169 -32.19 63.05 16.69
CA ASP A 169 -32.07 64.35 17.33
C ASP A 169 -31.67 65.43 16.31
N ASP A 170 -32.01 66.67 16.67
CA ASP A 170 -31.62 67.98 16.10
C ASP A 170 -32.47 68.50 14.92
N GLU A 171 -33.02 69.73 14.91
CA GLU A 171 -32.44 71.02 15.31
C GLU A 171 -33.49 72.08 15.73
N ASP A 172 -32.98 73.12 16.44
CA ASP A 172 -33.47 74.49 16.74
C ASP A 172 -34.33 74.79 18.00
#